data_AF-A0ABD6BU44-F1
#
_entry.id   AF-A0ABD6BU44-F1
#
_cell.length_a   1.000
_cell.length_b   1.000
_cell.length_c   1.000
_cell.angle_alpha   90.00
_cell.angle_beta   90.00
_cell.angle_gamma   90.00
#
_symmetry.space_group_name_H-M   'P 1'
#
loop_
_entity.id
_entity.type
_entity.pdbx_description
1 polymer ?
#
loop_
_entity_poly.entity_id
_entity_poly.type
_entity_poly.pdbx_seq_one_letter_code
_entity_poly.pdbx_strand_id
1 'polypeptide(L)'
;MADTTPDSALYRELADLPLTVEGFDYEQFEQDTSSDFTRVTTVFELAGDGETGRGEDVTYDTEDHERVADAIDDGRFTLPTGSFTFA
;
A
#
# COMPACT_ATOMS: atom_id res chain seq x y z
N MET A 1 17.24 -8.18 29.73
CA MET A 1 17.23 -7.84 28.30
C MET A 1 16.53 -6.49 28.22
N ALA A 2 17.27 -5.41 27.97
CA ALA A 2 16.67 -4.09 27.87
C ALA A 2 15.71 -4.09 26.66
N ASP A 3 14.49 -3.66 26.91
CA ASP A 3 13.51 -3.37 25.87
C ASP A 3 14.14 -2.39 24.88
N THR A 4 14.43 -2.88 23.68
CA THR A 4 15.00 -2.12 22.57
C THR A 4 13.89 -1.76 21.58
N THR A 5 12.67 -1.53 22.08
CA THR A 5 11.64 -0.88 21.27
C THR A 5 12.10 0.56 21.04
N PRO A 6 12.36 0.99 19.79
CA PRO A 6 12.74 2.37 19.54
C PRO A 6 11.66 3.29 20.10
N ASP A 7 12.11 4.37 20.74
CA ASP A 7 11.26 5.27 21.50
C ASP A 7 10.09 5.74 20.63
N SER A 8 8.90 5.29 21.03
CA SER A 8 7.64 5.39 20.32
C SER A 8 7.10 6.82 20.28
N ALA A 9 7.81 7.80 20.84
CA ALA A 9 7.43 9.21 20.83
C ALA A 9 7.28 9.75 19.39
N LEU A 10 8.26 9.48 18.50
CA LEU A 10 8.19 9.91 17.11
C LEU A 10 6.99 9.28 16.37
N TYR A 11 6.80 7.96 16.50
CA TYR A 11 5.69 7.28 15.84
C TYR A 11 4.32 7.70 16.41
N ARG A 12 4.24 8.06 17.69
CA ARG A 12 3.02 8.67 18.28
C ARG A 12 2.74 10.04 17.70
N GLU A 13 3.76 10.90 17.58
CA GLU A 13 3.59 12.22 16.95
C GLU A 13 3.13 12.10 15.50
N LEU A 14 3.65 11.12 14.74
CA LEU A 14 3.20 10.84 13.37
C LEU A 14 1.78 10.28 13.32
N ALA A 15 1.37 9.47 14.30
CA ALA A 15 0.08 8.80 14.28
C ALA A 15 -1.12 9.77 14.34
N ASP A 16 -0.94 10.90 15.02
CA ASP A 16 -1.95 11.96 15.16
C ASP A 16 -1.99 12.93 13.96
N LEU A 17 -1.02 12.86 13.03
CA LEU A 17 -1.03 13.72 11.84
C LEU A 17 -2.12 13.26 10.85
N PRO A 18 -2.91 14.19 10.30
CA PRO A 18 -3.90 13.85 9.28
C PRO A 18 -3.21 13.47 7.97
N LEU A 19 -3.63 12.34 7.39
CA LEU A 19 -3.33 11.89 6.04
C LEU A 19 -4.53 12.16 5.15
N THR A 20 -4.38 13.06 4.17
CA THR A 20 -5.39 13.31 3.13
C THR A 20 -5.19 12.32 1.98
N VAL A 21 -6.25 11.62 1.58
CA VAL A 21 -6.30 10.79 0.37
C VAL A 21 -7.42 11.30 -0.52
N GLU A 22 -7.06 11.84 -1.68
CA GLU A 22 -7.97 12.38 -2.69
C GLU A 22 -8.28 11.36 -3.79
N GLY A 23 -7.36 10.44 -4.03
CA GLY A 23 -7.50 9.40 -5.03
C GLY A 23 -6.38 8.37 -4.95
N PHE A 24 -6.52 7.34 -5.78
CA PHE A 24 -5.50 6.31 -5.92
C PHE A 24 -5.38 5.83 -7.36
N ASP A 25 -4.22 5.26 -7.66
CA ASP A 25 -3.94 4.50 -8.87
C ASP A 25 -3.16 3.23 -8.48
N TYR A 26 -3.00 2.29 -9.41
CA TYR A 26 -2.18 1.10 -9.20
C TYR A 26 -1.49 0.64 -10.49
N GLU A 27 -0.33 0.01 -10.33
CA GLU A 27 0.41 -0.61 -11.43
C GLU A 27 0.90 -2.00 -11.01
N GLN A 28 0.74 -2.97 -11.92
CA GLN A 28 1.29 -4.31 -11.75
C GLN A 28 2.64 -4.45 -12.46
N PHE A 29 3.56 -5.14 -11.80
CA PHE A 29 4.86 -5.48 -12.34
C PHE A 29 5.04 -7.00 -12.31
N GLU A 30 5.68 -7.54 -13.35
CA GLU A 30 5.96 -8.96 -13.47
C GLU A 30 7.46 -9.19 -13.62
N GLN A 31 7.98 -10.19 -12.92
CA GLN A 31 9.39 -10.56 -13.01
C GLN A 31 9.57 -12.08 -12.88
N ASP A 32 10.25 -12.68 -13.86
CA ASP A 32 10.69 -14.08 -13.77
C ASP A 32 11.73 -14.26 -12.66
N THR A 33 11.54 -15.27 -11.83
CA THR A 33 12.46 -15.61 -10.75
C THR A 33 13.36 -16.79 -11.12
N SER A 34 14.50 -16.91 -10.44
CA SER A 34 15.42 -18.04 -10.61
C SER A 34 14.88 -19.38 -10.08
N SER A 35 13.63 -19.41 -9.59
CA SER A 35 12.95 -20.60 -9.07
C SER A 35 11.79 -21.03 -9.97
N ASP A 36 11.84 -20.65 -11.25
CA ASP A 36 10.88 -21.02 -12.30
C ASP A 36 9.42 -20.62 -12.01
N PHE A 37 9.23 -19.50 -11.29
CA PHE A 37 7.92 -18.86 -11.17
C PHE A 37 8.02 -17.37 -11.49
N THR A 38 6.95 -16.79 -12.05
CA THR A 38 6.83 -15.34 -12.26
C THR A 38 6.29 -14.71 -10.98
N ARG A 39 6.98 -13.69 -10.48
CA ARG A 39 6.52 -12.90 -9.35
C ARG A 39 5.77 -11.68 -9.89
N VAL A 40 4.51 -11.56 -9.53
CA VAL A 40 3.72 -10.34 -9.72
C VAL A 40 3.84 -9.49 -8.45
N THR A 41 3.91 -8.19 -8.60
CA THR A 41 3.76 -7.22 -7.50
C THR A 41 2.79 -6.13 -7.92
N THR A 42 2.13 -5.49 -6.95
CA THR A 42 1.23 -4.37 -7.20
C THR A 42 1.70 -3.18 -6.39
N VAL A 43 2.00 -2.07 -7.08
CA VAL A 43 2.28 -0.78 -6.44
C VAL A 43 1.01 0.05 -6.46
N PHE A 44 0.61 0.54 -5.30
CA PHE A 44 -0.46 1.51 -5.13
C PHE A 44 0.13 2.91 -5.00
N GLU A 45 -0.47 3.86 -5.71
CA GLU A 45 -0.19 5.28 -5.55
C GLU A 45 -1.37 5.93 -4.85
N LEU A 46 -1.11 6.68 -3.76
CA LEU A 46 -2.12 7.51 -3.08
C LEU A 46 -1.76 8.97 -3.32
N ALA A 47 -2.73 9.75 -3.84
CA ALA A 47 -2.58 11.18 -4.05
C ALA A 47 -3.35 11.97 -2.99
N GLY A 48 -2.76 13.07 -2.50
CA GLY A 48 -3.43 14.00 -1.58
C GLY A 48 -2.52 15.15 -1.17
N ASP A 49 -3.12 16.32 -0.90
CA ASP A 49 -2.41 17.56 -0.56
C ASP A 49 -1.30 17.97 -1.55
N GLY A 50 -1.46 17.58 -2.83
CA GLY A 50 -0.48 17.84 -3.89
C GLY A 50 0.72 16.89 -3.91
N GLU A 51 0.76 15.89 -3.02
CA GLU A 51 1.82 14.89 -2.91
C GLU A 51 1.35 13.51 -3.36
N THR A 52 2.29 12.59 -3.61
CA THR A 52 2.00 11.20 -3.97
C THR A 52 2.86 10.23 -3.15
N GLY A 53 2.20 9.32 -2.43
CA GLY A 53 2.83 8.22 -1.71
C GLY A 53 2.72 6.91 -2.49
N ARG A 54 3.75 6.06 -2.43
CA ARG A 54 3.77 4.74 -3.07
C ARG A 54 3.96 3.63 -2.05
N GLY A 55 3.18 2.56 -2.17
CA GLY A 55 3.30 1.35 -1.35
C GLY A 55 3.13 0.11 -2.21
N GLU A 56 3.90 -0.94 -1.92
CA GLU A 56 3.82 -2.22 -2.63
C GLU A 56 3.06 -3.24 -1.77
N ASP A 57 2.14 -3.99 -2.39
CA ASP A 57 1.60 -5.20 -1.77
C ASP A 57 2.61 -6.35 -1.87
N VAL A 58 2.91 -6.95 -0.72
CA VAL A 58 3.96 -7.98 -0.57
C VAL A 58 3.31 -9.34 -0.35
N THR A 59 2.59 -9.82 -1.37
CA THR A 59 2.18 -11.23 -1.48
C THR A 59 3.05 -11.97 -2.50
N TYR A 60 3.06 -13.30 -2.42
CA TYR A 60 3.77 -14.18 -3.37
C TYR A 60 2.83 -14.84 -4.38
N ASP A 61 1.54 -14.91 -4.06
CA ASP A 61 0.55 -15.57 -4.92
C ASP A 61 0.10 -14.60 -6.01
N THR A 62 0.41 -14.94 -7.27
CA THR A 62 0.02 -14.12 -8.44
C THR A 62 -1.51 -13.96 -8.54
N GLU A 63 -2.26 -15.02 -8.23
CA GLU A 63 -3.73 -15.00 -8.23
C GLU A 63 -4.31 -13.96 -7.25
N ASP A 64 -3.58 -13.62 -6.18
CA ASP A 64 -4.01 -12.60 -5.23
C ASP A 64 -3.87 -11.19 -5.81
N HIS A 65 -2.75 -10.92 -6.51
CA HIS A 65 -2.55 -9.66 -7.23
C HIS A 65 -3.61 -9.45 -8.31
N GLU A 66 -3.88 -10.48 -9.13
CA GLU A 66 -4.90 -10.46 -10.18
C GLU A 66 -6.29 -10.19 -9.60
N ARG A 67 -6.65 -10.85 -8.50
CA ARG A 67 -7.97 -10.67 -7.87
C ARG A 67 -8.18 -9.25 -7.35
N VAL A 68 -7.14 -8.59 -6.85
CA VAL A 68 -7.22 -7.19 -6.40
C VAL A 68 -7.37 -6.26 -7.60
N ALA A 69 -6.57 -6.45 -8.66
CA ALA A 69 -6.67 -5.66 -9.90
C ALA A 69 -8.07 -5.78 -10.52
N ASP A 70 -8.58 -7.00 -10.71
CA ASP A 70 -9.92 -7.25 -11.23
C ASP A 70 -11.00 -6.57 -10.38
N ALA A 71 -10.85 -6.58 -9.05
CA ALA A 71 -11.80 -5.93 -8.16
C ALA A 71 -11.77 -4.40 -8.28
N ILE A 72 -10.61 -3.80 -8.52
CA ILE A 72 -10.46 -2.36 -8.76
C ILE A 72 -11.07 -1.99 -10.12
N ASP A 73 -10.71 -2.72 -11.18
CA ASP A 73 -11.20 -2.48 -12.54
C ASP A 73 -12.72 -2.64 -12.65
N ASP A 74 -13.30 -3.60 -11.93
CA ASP A 74 -14.75 -3.79 -11.84
C ASP A 74 -15.46 -2.78 -10.91
N GLY A 75 -14.71 -1.92 -10.21
CA GLY A 75 -15.24 -1.01 -9.20
C GLY A 75 -15.82 -1.70 -7.96
N ARG A 76 -15.49 -2.98 -7.75
CA ARG A 76 -15.87 -3.77 -6.56
C ARG A 76 -14.99 -3.46 -5.36
N PHE A 77 -13.82 -2.86 -5.60
CA PHE A 77 -12.88 -2.40 -4.60
C PHE A 77 -12.57 -0.92 -4.81
N THR A 78 -12.96 -0.10 -3.83
CA THR A 78 -12.66 1.34 -3.82
C THR A 78 -11.78 1.65 -2.62
N LEU A 79 -10.61 2.26 -2.83
CA LEU A 79 -9.82 2.76 -1.71
C LEU A 79 -10.50 3.98 -1.07
N PRO A 80 -10.36 4.15 0.26
CA PRO A 80 -11.05 5.21 0.97
C PRO A 80 -10.41 6.57 0.66
N THR A 81 -11.20 7.51 0.16
CA THR A 81 -10.83 8.93 0.06
C THR A 81 -11.31 9.68 1.30
N GLY A 82 -10.53 10.64 1.79
CA GLY A 82 -10.87 11.41 2.99
C GLY A 82 -9.63 11.80 3.79
N SER A 83 -9.85 12.14 5.06
CA SER A 83 -8.78 12.42 6.02
C SER A 83 -8.73 11.30 7.07
N PHE A 84 -7.54 10.75 7.29
CA PHE A 84 -7.30 9.61 8.17
C PHE A 84 -6.19 9.94 9.17
N THR A 85 -6.16 9.23 10.28
CA THR A 85 -5.04 9.21 11.23
C THR A 85 -4.61 7.76 11.43
N PHE A 86 -3.38 7.54 11.91
CA PHE A 86 -2.89 6.19 12.25
C PHE A 86 -3.10 5.84 13.74
N ALA A 87 -3.66 6.77 14.52
CA ALA A 87 -4.02 6.60 15.94
C ALA A 87 -5.26 5.71 16.16
#